data_AF-A0A3B1JSU8-F1
#
_entry.id   AF-A0A3B1JSU8-F1
#
_cell.length_a   1.000
_cell.length_b   1.000
_cell.length_c   1.000
_cell.angle_alpha   90.00
_cell.angle_beta   90.00
_cell.angle_gamma   90.00
#
_symmetry.space_group_name_H-M   'P 1'
#
loop_
_entity.id
_entity.type
_entity.pdbx_description
1 polymer ?
#
loop_
_entity_poly.entity_id
_entity_poly.type
_entity_poly.pdbx_seq_one_letter_code
_entity_poly.pdbx_strand_id
1 'polypeptide(L)'
;SEENRRMERGEYQSYPDHPERFDGWDQVLSIERVTGRCYWEAEWSGGEADVALSYKTISRKGFSSDSLFGENEKSWSLEIDNNSYSVHHNNNSTDLPPPPSPSNRVGVYVDCPAGTLSFYTISSHTHTPSHTQTLTHLHTFYTSFTEPLYAGFYVYDGSSVRLCDIE
;
A
#
# COMPACT_ATOMS: atom_id res chain seq x y z
N SER A 1 -10.40 -6.47 -10.41
CA SER A 1 -11.85 -6.76 -10.43
C SER A 1 -12.60 -5.63 -9.71
N GLU A 2 -13.93 -5.72 -9.55
CA GLU A 2 -14.75 -4.74 -8.79
C GLU A 2 -14.51 -3.28 -9.22
N GLU A 3 -14.74 -2.95 -10.50
CA GLU A 3 -14.53 -1.59 -11.03
C GLU A 3 -13.12 -1.01 -10.77
N ASN A 4 -12.10 -1.89 -10.81
CA ASN A 4 -10.68 -1.59 -10.54
C ASN A 4 -10.37 -1.25 -9.08
N ARG A 5 -11.22 -1.65 -8.13
CA ARG A 5 -10.99 -1.46 -6.69
C ARG A 5 -10.37 -2.66 -6.01
N ARG A 6 -10.33 -3.82 -6.68
CA ARG A 6 -9.74 -5.06 -6.16
C ARG A 6 -8.63 -5.57 -7.05
N MET A 7 -7.50 -5.86 -6.43
CA MET A 7 -6.35 -6.56 -7.02
C MET A 7 -6.20 -7.91 -6.33
N GLU A 8 -5.95 -8.94 -7.11
CA GLU A 8 -5.65 -10.29 -6.62
C GLU A 8 -4.64 -10.92 -7.55
N ARG A 9 -3.76 -11.75 -7.00
CA ARG A 9 -2.85 -12.54 -7.82
C ARG A 9 -3.64 -13.69 -8.45
N GLY A 10 -3.49 -13.88 -9.76
CA GLY A 10 -4.22 -14.90 -10.50
C GLY A 10 -3.41 -15.43 -11.67
N GLU A 11 -4.09 -16.17 -12.56
CA GLU A 11 -3.46 -16.68 -13.78
C GLU A 11 -2.96 -15.54 -14.67
N TYR A 12 -1.88 -15.82 -15.40
CA TYR A 12 -1.29 -14.90 -16.36
C TYR A 12 -2.35 -14.36 -17.32
N GLN A 13 -2.50 -13.04 -17.34
CA GLN A 13 -3.42 -12.35 -18.22
C GLN A 13 -2.68 -11.88 -19.47
N SER A 14 -3.25 -12.14 -20.65
CA SER A 14 -2.69 -11.76 -21.96
C SER A 14 -2.80 -10.27 -22.25
N TYR A 15 -2.37 -9.42 -21.33
CA TYR A 15 -2.33 -7.98 -21.56
C TYR A 15 -1.16 -7.61 -22.48
N PRO A 16 -1.33 -6.63 -23.38
CA PRO A 16 -0.24 -6.18 -24.24
C PRO A 16 0.86 -5.52 -23.41
N ASP A 17 2.10 -5.60 -23.89
CA ASP A 17 3.21 -4.85 -23.31
C ASP A 17 2.91 -3.35 -23.36
N HIS A 18 3.31 -2.66 -22.29
CA HIS A 18 3.10 -1.25 -22.10
C HIS A 18 4.23 -0.68 -21.24
N PRO A 19 4.76 0.52 -21.53
CA PRO A 19 5.85 1.11 -20.76
C PRO A 19 5.50 1.32 -19.28
N GLU A 20 4.22 1.56 -18.96
CA GLU A 20 3.75 1.74 -17.58
C GLU A 20 3.39 0.42 -16.86
N ARG A 21 3.45 -0.73 -17.56
CA ARG A 21 3.16 -2.04 -16.99
C ARG A 21 4.38 -2.59 -16.27
N PHE A 22 4.20 -2.94 -14.99
CA PHE A 22 5.14 -3.80 -14.27
C PHE A 22 5.18 -5.20 -14.87
N ASP A 23 6.37 -5.71 -15.21
CA ASP A 23 6.54 -7.06 -15.79
C ASP A 23 7.47 -8.00 -15.00
N GLY A 24 8.14 -7.50 -13.96
CA GLY A 24 8.84 -8.34 -12.99
C GLY A 24 7.93 -8.66 -11.80
N TRP A 25 7.58 -7.62 -11.04
CA TRP A 25 6.82 -7.77 -9.80
C TRP A 25 5.30 -7.60 -10.01
N ASP A 26 4.52 -8.38 -9.27
CA ASP A 26 3.04 -8.37 -9.30
C ASP A 26 2.46 -7.13 -8.60
N GLN A 27 2.69 -5.96 -9.19
CA GLN A 27 2.37 -4.65 -8.62
C GLN A 27 1.48 -3.82 -9.54
N VAL A 28 0.70 -2.91 -8.96
CA VAL A 28 -0.08 -1.90 -9.71
C VAL A 28 0.04 -0.52 -9.06
N LEU A 29 -0.22 0.51 -9.86
CA LEU A 29 -0.47 1.87 -9.35
C LEU A 29 -1.90 2.30 -9.66
N SER A 30 -2.42 3.18 -8.82
CA SER A 30 -3.64 3.93 -9.09
C SER A 30 -3.48 4.80 -10.34
N ILE A 31 -4.61 5.03 -11.01
CA ILE A 31 -4.68 6.00 -12.12
C ILE A 31 -4.64 7.42 -11.56
N GLU A 32 -5.37 7.63 -10.47
CA GLU A 32 -5.48 8.93 -9.83
C GLU A 32 -4.24 9.23 -8.98
N ARG A 33 -3.81 10.49 -9.06
CA ARG A 33 -2.75 11.02 -8.20
C ARG A 33 -3.30 11.41 -6.84
N VAL A 34 -2.50 11.21 -5.81
CA VAL A 34 -2.74 11.74 -4.47
C VAL A 34 -2.41 13.23 -4.46
N THR A 35 -3.34 14.06 -3.98
CA THR A 35 -3.19 15.52 -3.93
C THR A 35 -3.70 16.10 -2.62
N GLY A 36 -3.09 17.22 -2.20
CA GLY A 36 -3.48 17.93 -0.99
C GLY A 36 -3.32 17.05 0.26
N ARG A 37 -4.41 16.85 0.99
CA ARG A 37 -4.51 15.91 2.10
C ARG A 37 -5.49 14.82 1.70
N CYS A 38 -5.04 13.58 1.70
CA CYS A 38 -5.91 12.46 1.36
C CYS A 38 -5.84 11.40 2.44
N TYR A 39 -6.96 10.71 2.61
CA TYR A 39 -7.06 9.51 3.41
C TYR A 39 -7.79 8.45 2.59
N TRP A 40 -7.31 7.22 2.64
CA TRP A 40 -7.98 6.08 2.05
C TRP A 40 -7.64 4.82 2.85
N GLU A 41 -8.49 3.81 2.67
CA GLU A 41 -8.39 2.55 3.41
C GLU A 41 -8.39 1.37 2.44
N ALA A 42 -7.68 0.32 2.81
CA ALA A 42 -7.67 -0.93 2.06
C ALA A 42 -7.74 -2.13 3.00
N GLU A 43 -8.47 -3.15 2.57
CA GLU A 43 -8.55 -4.45 3.21
C GLU A 43 -7.78 -5.48 2.36
N TRP A 44 -7.06 -6.38 3.01
CA TRP A 44 -6.39 -7.49 2.33
C TRP A 44 -6.86 -8.85 2.86
N SER A 45 -6.53 -9.88 2.10
CA SER A 45 -6.68 -11.29 2.46
C SER A 45 -5.45 -12.05 2.02
N GLY A 46 -5.12 -13.14 2.71
CA GLY A 46 -3.95 -13.97 2.38
C GLY A 46 -2.80 -13.74 3.35
N GLY A 47 -1.60 -14.13 2.92
CA GLY A 47 -0.41 -14.13 3.76
C GLY A 47 0.35 -12.81 3.73
N GLU A 48 0.51 -12.22 2.54
CA GLU A 48 1.45 -11.12 2.31
C GLU A 48 0.94 -10.12 1.25
N ALA A 49 1.03 -8.83 1.56
CA ALA A 49 0.68 -7.74 0.66
C ALA A 49 1.40 -6.43 1.05
N ASP A 50 1.63 -5.56 0.06
CA ASP A 50 2.14 -4.21 0.31
C ASP A 50 1.11 -3.16 -0.07
N VAL A 51 1.12 -2.11 0.73
CA VAL A 51 0.49 -0.84 0.41
C VAL A 51 1.57 0.24 0.28
N ALA A 52 1.58 0.96 -0.84
CA ALA A 52 2.67 1.87 -1.17
C ALA A 52 2.18 3.24 -1.64
N LEU A 53 3.05 4.23 -1.51
CA LEU A 53 3.01 5.45 -2.28
C LEU A 53 4.26 5.51 -3.17
N SER A 54 4.08 5.88 -4.43
CA SER A 54 5.20 5.95 -5.38
C SER A 54 5.05 7.09 -6.37
N TYR A 55 6.19 7.61 -6.82
CA TYR A 55 6.23 8.44 -8.02
C TYR A 55 5.97 7.61 -9.26
N LYS A 56 5.34 8.21 -10.27
CA LYS A 56 5.07 7.52 -11.54
C LYS A 56 6.34 7.09 -12.28
N THR A 57 7.47 7.73 -11.97
CA THR A 57 8.79 7.52 -12.56
C THR A 57 9.56 6.31 -12.00
N ILE A 58 8.97 5.52 -11.08
CA ILE A 58 9.51 4.22 -10.67
C ILE A 58 9.74 3.31 -11.89
N SER A 59 10.80 2.50 -11.85
CA SER A 59 11.06 1.54 -12.94
C SER A 59 9.92 0.52 -13.00
N ARG A 60 9.59 0.09 -14.22
CA ARG A 60 8.50 -0.89 -14.46
C ARG A 60 9.01 -2.26 -14.88
N LYS A 61 10.30 -2.39 -15.15
CA LYS A 61 10.83 -3.48 -15.95
C LYS A 61 11.80 -4.36 -15.16
N GLY A 62 11.58 -5.67 -15.25
CA GLY A 62 12.41 -6.72 -14.66
C GLY A 62 12.27 -6.86 -13.15
N PHE A 63 12.97 -7.85 -12.60
CA PHE A 63 13.04 -8.16 -11.17
C PHE A 63 14.17 -7.38 -10.50
N SER A 64 14.02 -6.05 -10.41
CA SER A 64 15.01 -5.16 -9.81
C SER A 64 14.43 -4.39 -8.63
N SER A 65 15.30 -3.99 -7.69
CA SER A 65 14.95 -3.09 -6.57
C SER A 65 14.43 -1.74 -7.07
N ASP A 66 14.95 -1.25 -8.19
CA ASP A 66 14.49 -0.02 -8.87
C ASP A 66 13.00 -0.06 -9.28
N SER A 67 12.40 -1.26 -9.34
CA SER A 67 11.01 -1.49 -9.75
C SER A 67 10.10 -2.06 -8.65
N LEU A 68 10.64 -2.46 -7.50
CA LEU A 68 9.88 -2.97 -6.36
C LEU A 68 9.53 -1.81 -5.42
N PHE A 69 8.30 -1.72 -4.93
CA PHE A 69 7.93 -0.68 -3.97
C PHE A 69 8.79 -0.77 -2.70
N GLY A 70 9.21 0.37 -2.15
CA GLY A 70 10.04 0.45 -0.95
C GLY A 70 11.53 0.23 -1.20
N GLU A 71 11.92 -0.52 -2.23
CA GLU A 71 13.33 -0.83 -2.54
C GLU A 71 14.06 0.26 -3.36
N ASN A 72 13.52 1.47 -3.40
CA ASN A 72 14.10 2.60 -4.12
C ASN A 72 13.70 3.94 -3.49
N GLU A 73 14.35 5.02 -3.92
CA GLU A 73 14.10 6.38 -3.44
C GLU A 73 12.75 6.98 -3.89
N LYS A 74 12.06 6.33 -4.83
CA LYS A 74 10.82 6.83 -5.46
C LYS A 74 9.56 6.24 -4.84
N SER A 75 9.68 5.40 -3.83
CA SER A 75 8.55 4.72 -3.21
C SER A 75 8.74 4.50 -1.71
N TRP A 76 7.61 4.43 -1.02
CA TRP A 76 7.49 4.13 0.40
C TRP A 76 6.39 3.08 0.53
N SER A 77 6.67 1.96 1.18
CA SER A 77 5.68 0.89 1.38
C SER A 77 5.56 0.47 2.84
N LEU A 78 4.38 -0.01 3.17
CA LEU A 78 4.09 -0.84 4.33
C LEU A 78 3.83 -2.24 3.79
N GLU A 79 4.67 -3.20 4.16
CA GLU A 79 4.46 -4.61 3.93
C GLU A 79 3.71 -5.20 5.13
N ILE A 80 2.80 -6.11 4.84
CA ILE A 80 2.01 -6.83 5.83
C ILE A 80 2.18 -8.32 5.60
N ASP A 81 2.68 -9.03 6.62
CA ASP A 81 2.85 -10.48 6.61
C ASP A 81 2.21 -11.12 7.86
N ASN A 82 1.09 -11.82 7.69
CA ASN A 82 0.46 -12.65 8.74
C ASN A 82 0.35 -11.98 10.14
N ASN A 83 0.06 -10.66 10.19
CA ASN A 83 -0.04 -9.76 11.36
C ASN A 83 1.26 -9.04 11.79
N SER A 84 2.35 -9.25 11.09
CA SER A 84 3.57 -8.44 11.19
C SER A 84 3.51 -7.29 10.19
N TYR A 85 4.14 -6.18 10.54
CA TYR A 85 4.21 -4.99 9.71
C TYR A 85 5.66 -4.54 9.62
N SER A 86 6.09 -4.18 8.43
CA SER A 86 7.40 -3.62 8.15
C SER A 86 7.22 -2.44 7.20
N VAL A 87 8.10 -1.44 7.31
CA VAL A 87 8.10 -0.31 6.38
C VAL A 87 9.38 -0.30 5.59
N HIS A 88 9.26 0.01 4.30
CA HIS A 88 10.37 -0.02 3.36
C HIS A 88 10.50 1.30 2.61
N HIS A 89 11.73 1.79 2.50
CA HIS A 89 12.09 2.93 1.68
C HIS A 89 13.58 2.92 1.35
N ASN A 90 13.92 3.12 0.08
CA ASN A 90 15.30 3.23 -0.40
C ASN A 90 16.22 2.06 0.02
N ASN A 91 15.75 0.83 -0.15
CA ASN A 91 16.42 -0.41 0.28
C ASN A 91 16.68 -0.50 1.79
N ASN A 92 15.96 0.29 2.58
CA ASN A 92 15.93 0.16 4.03
C ASN A 92 14.59 -0.43 4.44
N SER A 93 14.66 -1.49 5.24
CA SER A 93 13.50 -2.13 5.86
C SER A 93 13.56 -1.95 7.37
N THR A 94 12.42 -1.64 7.98
CA THR A 94 12.26 -1.53 9.42
C THR A 94 11.03 -2.28 9.88
N ASP A 95 11.24 -3.34 10.67
CA ASP A 95 10.16 -4.06 11.34
C ASP A 95 9.48 -3.15 12.37
N LEU A 96 8.15 -3.16 12.37
CA LEU A 96 7.34 -2.42 13.33
C LEU A 96 6.92 -3.33 14.50
N PRO A 97 6.76 -2.75 15.70
CA PRO A 97 6.18 -3.48 16.81
C PRO A 97 4.72 -3.88 16.47
N PRO A 98 4.28 -5.07 16.89
CA PRO A 98 2.92 -5.52 16.60
C PRO A 98 1.89 -4.60 17.29
N PRO A 99 0.80 -4.24 16.60
CA PRO A 99 -0.25 -3.42 17.19
C PRO A 99 -1.04 -4.23 18.24
N PRO A 100 -1.74 -3.56 19.20
CA PRO A 100 -2.54 -4.24 20.22
C PRO A 100 -3.68 -5.10 19.67
N SER A 101 -4.15 -4.79 18.47
CA SER A 101 -5.22 -5.50 17.79
C SER A 101 -4.92 -5.48 16.29
N PRO A 102 -4.14 -6.46 15.77
CA PRO A 102 -3.87 -6.56 14.35
C PRO A 102 -5.18 -6.78 13.59
N SER A 103 -5.22 -6.23 12.39
CA SER A 103 -6.38 -6.24 11.52
C SER A 103 -5.90 -6.34 10.09
N ASN A 104 -6.76 -6.88 9.22
CA ASN A 104 -6.53 -6.98 7.78
C ASN A 104 -6.91 -5.69 7.02
N ARG A 105 -7.04 -4.57 7.73
CA ARG A 105 -7.42 -3.27 7.20
C ARG A 105 -6.40 -2.20 7.60
N VAL A 106 -5.96 -1.41 6.64
CA VAL A 106 -5.03 -0.29 6.85
C VAL A 106 -5.62 1.00 6.36
N GLY A 107 -5.27 2.08 7.06
CA GLY A 107 -5.49 3.44 6.63
C GLY A 107 -4.18 4.06 6.18
N VAL A 108 -4.25 4.82 5.11
CA VAL A 108 -3.12 5.58 4.57
C VAL A 108 -3.52 7.05 4.54
N TYR A 109 -2.78 7.87 5.26
CA TYR A 109 -2.95 9.32 5.27
C TYR A 109 -1.73 10.00 4.66
N VAL A 110 -1.96 10.91 3.72
CA VAL A 110 -0.92 11.71 3.08
C VAL A 110 -1.24 13.18 3.26
N ASP A 111 -0.27 13.96 3.74
CA ASP A 111 -0.31 15.43 3.74
C ASP A 111 0.81 15.92 2.82
N CYS A 112 0.49 16.17 1.55
CA CYS A 112 1.49 16.59 0.57
C CYS A 112 2.14 17.93 0.93
N PRO A 113 1.40 18.97 1.40
CA PRO A 113 2.00 20.21 1.87
C PRO A 113 2.98 20.03 3.04
N ALA A 114 2.66 19.14 3.99
CA ALA A 114 3.51 18.88 5.14
C ALA A 114 4.63 17.86 4.86
N GLY A 115 4.55 17.11 3.77
CA GLY A 115 5.52 16.09 3.42
C GLY A 115 5.44 14.85 4.30
N THR A 116 4.23 14.46 4.73
CA THR A 116 4.04 13.30 5.62
C THR A 116 3.21 12.21 4.97
N LEU A 117 3.63 10.97 5.15
CA LEU A 117 2.89 9.75 4.82
C LEU A 117 2.78 8.91 6.08
N SER A 118 1.55 8.65 6.52
CA SER A 118 1.27 7.89 7.73
C SER A 118 0.46 6.63 7.42
N PHE A 119 0.87 5.53 8.04
CA PHE A 119 0.20 4.24 7.98
C PHE A 119 -0.49 3.93 9.30
N TYR A 120 -1.68 3.32 9.22
CA TYR A 120 -2.49 2.92 10.36
C TYR A 120 -3.02 1.50 10.14
N THR A 121 -3.16 0.72 11.20
CA THR A 121 -4.03 -0.46 11.21
C THR A 121 -5.39 -0.09 11.79
N ILE A 122 -6.45 -0.71 11.30
CA ILE A 122 -7.83 -0.35 11.65
C ILE A 122 -8.53 -1.58 12.23
N SER A 123 -8.68 -1.62 13.56
CA SER A 123 -9.38 -2.71 14.23
C SER A 123 -10.88 -2.40 14.39
N SER A 124 -11.74 -3.39 14.18
CA SER A 124 -13.16 -3.31 14.54
C SER A 124 -13.41 -4.07 15.84
N HIS A 125 -14.02 -3.41 16.82
CA HIS A 125 -14.49 -4.07 18.04
C HIS A 125 -15.97 -4.39 17.89
N THR A 126 -16.28 -5.66 17.59
CA THR A 126 -17.65 -6.14 17.38
C THR A 126 -18.39 -6.46 18.69
N HIS A 127 -17.72 -6.37 19.85
CA HIS A 127 -18.30 -6.68 21.15
C HIS A 127 -18.91 -5.47 21.88
N THR A 128 -18.83 -4.27 21.31
CA THR A 128 -19.47 -3.07 21.87
C THR A 128 -20.76 -2.75 21.11
N PRO A 129 -21.82 -2.26 21.78
CA PRO A 129 -23.09 -1.87 21.16
C PRO A 129 -22.94 -0.78 20.08
N SER A 130 -21.81 -0.08 20.07
CA SER A 130 -21.38 0.80 18.99
C SER A 130 -20.23 0.12 18.25
N HIS A 131 -20.38 -0.10 16.95
CA HIS A 131 -19.31 -0.52 16.06
C HIS A 131 -18.26 0.60 15.99
N THR A 132 -17.27 0.57 16.89
CA THR A 132 -16.16 1.53 16.89
C THR A 132 -14.98 0.93 16.17
N GLN A 133 -14.57 1.59 15.08
CA GLN A 133 -13.29 1.38 14.43
C GLN A 133 -12.22 2.18 15.18
N THR A 134 -11.11 1.53 15.51
CA THR A 134 -9.97 2.16 16.15
C THR A 134 -8.81 2.23 15.15
N LEU A 135 -8.35 3.45 14.85
CA LEU A 135 -7.13 3.67 14.07
C LEU A 135 -5.92 3.60 15.02
N THR A 136 -5.04 2.63 14.80
CA THR A 136 -3.75 2.56 15.50
C THR A 136 -2.65 2.97 14.53
N HIS A 137 -1.90 4.02 14.89
CA HIS A 137 -0.76 4.48 14.12
C HIS A 137 0.35 3.42 14.08
N LEU A 138 0.89 3.17 12.90
CA LEU A 138 1.99 2.23 12.68
C LEU A 138 3.30 3.00 12.44
N HIS A 139 3.30 3.90 11.47
CA HIS A 139 4.51 4.62 11.06
C HIS A 139 4.18 5.93 10.35
N THR A 140 5.11 6.89 10.41
CA THR A 140 5.06 8.10 9.59
C THR A 140 6.41 8.34 8.94
N PHE A 141 6.41 8.38 7.61
CA PHE A 141 7.52 8.91 6.83
C PHE A 141 7.43 10.44 6.77
N TYR A 142 8.58 11.09 6.96
CA TYR A 142 8.77 12.51 6.76
C TYR A 142 9.66 12.71 5.54
N THR A 143 9.16 13.39 4.52
CA THR A 143 9.82 13.51 3.23
C THR A 143 9.43 14.80 2.51
N SER A 144 10.26 15.24 1.57
CA SER A 144 9.92 16.34 0.68
C SER A 144 9.53 15.75 -0.67
N PHE A 145 8.23 15.57 -0.90
CA PHE A 145 7.76 15.01 -2.17
C PHE A 145 8.15 15.91 -3.35
N THR A 146 8.91 15.36 -4.30
CA THR A 146 9.42 16.07 -5.48
C THR A 146 8.56 15.87 -6.71
N GLU A 147 7.69 14.86 -6.69
CA GLU A 147 6.82 14.48 -7.80
C GLU A 147 5.42 14.10 -7.29
N PRO A 148 4.39 14.10 -8.15
CA PRO A 148 3.07 13.59 -7.79
C PRO A 148 3.13 12.11 -7.36
N LEU A 149 2.41 11.80 -6.29
CA LEU A 149 2.31 10.47 -5.73
C LEU A 149 1.10 9.71 -6.27
N TYR A 150 1.25 8.39 -6.32
CA TYR A 150 0.22 7.44 -6.71
C TYR A 150 0.17 6.32 -5.67
N ALA A 151 -1.04 5.84 -5.37
CA ALA A 151 -1.20 4.67 -4.51
C ALA A 151 -0.71 3.43 -5.27
N GLY A 152 0.03 2.57 -4.59
CA GLY A 152 0.59 1.35 -5.12
C GLY A 152 0.21 0.15 -4.29
N PHE A 153 0.09 -1.00 -4.94
CA PHE A 153 -0.25 -2.25 -4.30
C PHE A 153 0.59 -3.38 -4.88
N TYR A 154 1.04 -4.26 -3.98
CA TYR A 154 1.67 -5.54 -4.29
C TYR A 154 0.87 -6.62 -3.57
N VAL A 155 0.67 -7.77 -4.20
CA VAL A 155 0.05 -8.93 -3.52
C VAL A 155 0.84 -10.19 -3.83
N TYR A 156 1.09 -10.99 -2.78
CA TYR A 156 1.76 -12.28 -2.93
C TYR A 156 0.78 -13.38 -3.39
N ASP A 157 1.31 -14.59 -3.59
CA ASP A 157 0.51 -15.74 -3.99
C ASP A 157 -0.66 -16.00 -3.03
N GLY A 158 -1.84 -16.23 -3.60
CA GLY A 158 -3.07 -16.46 -2.82
C GLY A 158 -3.56 -15.24 -2.03
N SER A 159 -3.00 -14.05 -2.27
CA SER A 159 -3.37 -12.81 -1.56
C SER A 159 -4.16 -11.85 -2.46
N SER A 160 -4.95 -10.97 -1.82
CA SER A 160 -5.73 -9.94 -2.50
C SER A 160 -5.80 -8.67 -1.67
N VAL A 161 -6.01 -7.53 -2.33
CA VAL A 161 -6.24 -6.24 -1.71
C VAL A 161 -7.43 -5.55 -2.37
N ARG A 162 -8.23 -4.87 -1.56
CA ARG A 162 -9.41 -4.13 -2.00
C ARG A 162 -9.45 -2.77 -1.32
N LEU A 163 -9.68 -1.72 -2.12
CA LEU A 163 -9.98 -0.38 -1.62
C LEU A 163 -11.36 -0.35 -0.94
N CYS A 164 -11.42 0.23 0.25
CA CYS A 164 -12.65 0.38 1.00
C CYS A 164 -13.45 1.60 0.53
N ASP A 165 -14.78 1.49 0.59
CA ASP A 165 -15.66 2.65 0.57
C ASP A 165 -15.63 3.33 1.94
N ILE A 166 -15.32 4.63 1.96
CA ILE A 166 -15.37 5.45 3.17
C ILE A 166 -16.67 6.26 3.06
N GLU A 167 -17.65 5.94 3.92
CA GLU A 167 -18.91 6.69 4.06
C GLU A 167 -18.73 7.96 4.90
#